data_AF-A0A939ZBV4-F1
#
_entry.id   AF-A0A939ZBV4-F1
#
_cell.length_a   1.000
_cell.length_b   1.000
_cell.length_c   1.000
_cell.angle_alpha   90.00
_cell.angle_beta   90.00
_cell.angle_gamma   90.00
#
_symmetry.space_group_name_H-M   'P 1'
#
loop_
_entity.id
_entity.type
_entity.pdbx_description
1 polymer ?
#
loop_
_entity_poly.entity_id
_entity_poly.type
_entity_poly.pdbx_seq_one_letter_code
_entity_poly.pdbx_strand_id
1 'polypeptide(L)'
;MKGLRKFFAIFLIITGFTVLLAEGAYYYLVNTRFEFFGHPCDIYMENLLFEGSEITDVESLEKGLAKFGNLRSVNLGSYRLYVEDIPTLQSLFPNVAFTYDTWINIEGEDYPIDTDKVSLTDHGYTNIETLITKLSYLPSLKEVSFGENHITAADKTRLKQLFPAVDFIVVELYDICGQVYPADATSIDLKRSRIIISNPMKDELFDNLSLFPDLENVDLHGQDLSWEERVDLAHRYPKVNFGWEVEYKDVVYDSSETIEIDLSRKWLSESDLAVLKELTEQIKGLQKLIVCDCGLDNETLGEFRKEIPTVNLVWRIRMGKWSLRTDQVTFSVLIYTYNYERLRSKDIQVLKYCTDLRCLDLGHQSIVDISVIGDYLPELRLLIMADNWINDLTPLAKCKHLHYLELFVNNLTDISPLANLHELVDVNISYNRRLSDITPLLNSPMMERIWLESTSVSSEDFDLLEATYPNAKVVRVVRGRPSVDQGWRDGSARYAQMMDMWFNNYYGDEFYKYDYLAIELGLRDDESEEARNHPF
;
A
#
# COMPACT_ATOMS: atom_id res chain seq x y z
N MET A 1 104.88 29.94 29.80
CA MET A 1 103.47 29.51 30.00
C MET A 1 103.35 28.02 29.72
N LYS A 2 103.73 27.21 30.72
CA LYS A 2 103.76 25.74 30.69
C LYS A 2 102.42 25.11 31.14
N GLY A 3 101.32 25.89 31.14
CA GLY A 3 100.01 25.47 31.67
C GLY A 3 98.94 25.12 30.63
N LEU A 4 99.11 25.45 29.34
CA LEU A 4 98.02 25.32 28.35
C LEU A 4 97.97 23.99 27.57
N ARG A 5 99.04 23.16 27.61
CA ARG A 5 99.11 21.93 26.79
C ARG A 5 98.50 20.68 27.45
N LYS A 6 98.33 20.66 28.78
CA LYS A 6 97.68 19.52 29.47
C LYS A 6 96.15 19.59 29.49
N PHE A 7 95.57 20.79 29.40
CA PHE A 7 94.10 20.95 29.32
C PHE A 7 93.54 20.56 27.95
N PHE A 8 94.25 20.84 26.86
CA PHE A 8 93.83 20.47 25.50
C PHE A 8 93.87 18.95 25.25
N ALA A 9 94.80 18.22 25.86
CA ALA A 9 94.90 16.76 25.68
C ALA A 9 93.81 15.99 26.44
N ILE A 10 93.38 16.46 27.62
CA ILE A 10 92.26 15.85 28.37
C ILE A 10 90.91 16.24 27.75
N PHE A 11 90.78 17.47 27.24
CA PHE A 11 89.56 17.89 26.52
C PHE A 11 89.35 17.10 25.21
N LEU A 12 90.42 16.83 24.44
CA LEU A 12 90.34 16.02 23.21
C LEU A 12 90.08 14.52 23.46
N ILE A 13 90.48 13.97 24.61
CA ILE A 13 90.14 12.58 24.96
C ILE A 13 88.68 12.48 25.41
N ILE A 14 88.15 13.47 26.15
CA ILE A 14 86.73 13.51 26.55
C ILE A 14 85.81 13.82 25.36
N THR A 15 86.18 14.75 24.47
CA THR A 15 85.41 14.99 23.23
C THR A 15 85.59 13.89 22.19
N GLY A 16 86.76 13.26 22.09
CA GLY A 16 86.99 12.09 21.23
C GLY A 16 86.21 10.85 21.66
N PHE A 17 86.10 10.57 22.97
CA PHE A 17 85.28 9.46 23.48
C PHE A 17 83.78 9.75 23.36
N THR A 18 83.34 11.01 23.54
CA THR A 18 81.93 11.38 23.32
C THR A 18 81.55 11.41 21.84
N VAL A 19 82.47 11.73 20.92
CA VAL A 19 82.24 11.64 19.47
C VAL A 19 82.30 10.20 18.96
N LEU A 20 83.16 9.32 19.49
CA LEU A 20 83.12 7.88 19.15
C LEU A 20 81.91 7.16 19.76
N LEU A 21 81.48 7.54 20.97
CA LEU A 21 80.20 7.07 21.53
C LEU A 21 79.01 7.66 20.74
N ALA A 22 79.10 8.89 20.23
CA ALA A 22 78.05 9.49 19.41
C ALA A 22 78.00 8.90 18.01
N GLU A 23 79.12 8.64 17.31
CA GLU A 23 79.12 7.97 16.00
C GLU A 23 78.78 6.48 16.12
N GLY A 24 79.26 5.79 17.16
CA GLY A 24 78.88 4.40 17.46
C GLY A 24 77.41 4.27 17.86
N ALA A 25 76.88 5.18 18.68
CA ALA A 25 75.47 5.23 19.03
C ALA A 25 74.60 5.72 17.86
N TYR A 26 75.07 6.63 17.02
CA TYR A 26 74.37 7.09 15.81
C TYR A 26 74.33 5.99 14.74
N TYR A 27 75.42 5.23 14.56
CA TYR A 27 75.43 4.06 13.67
C TYR A 27 74.56 2.90 14.22
N TYR A 28 74.47 2.77 15.55
CA TYR A 28 73.51 1.85 16.20
C TYR A 28 72.05 2.34 16.10
N LEU A 29 71.79 3.65 16.21
CA LEU A 29 70.45 4.26 16.15
C LEU A 29 69.88 4.36 14.72
N VAL A 30 70.75 4.41 13.70
CA VAL A 30 70.32 4.52 12.30
C VAL A 30 69.95 3.17 11.69
N ASN A 31 70.40 2.04 12.26
CA ASN A 31 70.08 0.69 11.78
C ASN A 31 68.97 -0.04 12.57
N THR A 32 68.38 0.58 13.58
CA THR A 32 67.28 -0.03 14.36
C THR A 32 65.90 0.42 13.92
N ARG A 33 65.80 1.49 13.12
CA ARG A 33 64.54 2.10 12.70
C ARG A 33 64.21 1.79 11.25
N PHE A 34 62.95 1.46 10.99
CA PHE A 34 62.44 1.19 9.65
C PHE A 34 60.95 1.56 9.58
N GLU A 35 60.43 1.72 8.37
CA GLU A 35 59.01 1.96 8.15
C GLU A 35 58.30 0.62 7.92
N PHE A 36 57.16 0.44 8.58
CA PHE A 36 56.31 -0.75 8.44
C PHE A 36 54.85 -0.33 8.34
N PHE A 37 54.22 -0.63 7.19
CA PHE A 37 52.87 -0.16 6.84
C PHE A 37 52.66 1.36 7.07
N GLY A 38 53.64 2.18 6.72
CA GLY A 38 53.57 3.64 6.91
C GLY A 38 53.92 4.13 8.32
N HIS A 39 54.13 3.22 9.27
CA HIS A 39 54.47 3.56 10.64
C HIS A 39 55.99 3.52 10.87
N PRO A 40 56.59 4.54 11.52
CA PRO A 40 57.99 4.50 11.93
C PRO A 40 58.15 3.54 13.12
N CYS A 41 58.84 2.43 12.89
CA CYS A 41 59.07 1.36 13.85
C CYS A 41 60.54 1.29 14.28
N ASP A 42 60.77 0.70 15.45
CA ASP A 42 62.11 0.32 15.93
C ASP A 42 62.11 -1.18 16.27
N ILE A 43 63.17 -1.91 15.90
CA ILE A 43 63.30 -3.36 16.11
C ILE A 43 63.15 -3.82 17.58
N TYR A 44 63.31 -2.90 18.54
CA TYR A 44 63.15 -3.18 19.98
C TYR A 44 61.71 -3.05 20.50
N MET A 45 60.75 -2.65 19.66
CA MET A 45 59.35 -2.54 20.07
C MET A 45 58.82 -3.90 20.57
N GLU A 46 58.12 -3.87 21.70
CA GLU A 46 57.49 -5.06 22.28
C GLU A 46 56.01 -5.19 21.88
N ASN A 47 55.35 -4.10 21.47
CA ASN A 47 53.93 -4.10 21.14
C ASN A 47 53.67 -3.27 19.88
N LEU A 48 52.83 -3.78 18.99
CA LEU A 48 52.38 -3.08 17.79
C LEU A 48 50.86 -2.99 17.78
N LEU A 49 50.36 -1.84 17.35
CA LEU A 49 48.93 -1.56 17.17
C LEU A 49 48.74 -1.00 15.76
N PHE A 50 47.94 -1.71 14.97
CA PHE A 50 47.48 -1.30 13.66
C PHE A 50 46.02 -0.88 13.74
N GLU A 51 45.62 0.08 12.90
CA GLU A 51 44.22 0.35 12.59
C GLU A 51 43.65 -0.76 11.68
N GLY A 52 44.51 -1.39 10.87
CA GLY A 52 44.24 -2.58 10.06
C GLY A 52 44.02 -2.30 8.57
N SER A 53 43.63 -1.07 8.22
CA SER A 53 43.45 -0.63 6.83
C SER A 53 44.75 -0.54 6.03
N GLU A 54 45.87 -0.41 6.73
CA GLU A 54 47.22 -0.25 6.20
C GLU A 54 47.89 -1.60 5.89
N ILE A 55 47.35 -2.71 6.40
CA ILE A 55 47.89 -4.05 6.17
C ILE A 55 47.39 -4.54 4.80
N THR A 56 48.33 -4.71 3.86
CA THR A 56 48.00 -5.06 2.47
C THR A 56 47.71 -6.55 2.29
N ASP A 57 48.50 -7.41 2.95
CA ASP A 57 48.47 -8.85 2.81
C ASP A 57 49.24 -9.52 3.96
N VAL A 58 48.93 -10.79 4.23
CA VAL A 58 49.52 -11.52 5.36
C VAL A 58 51.01 -11.79 5.16
N GLU A 59 51.48 -11.97 3.92
CA GLU A 59 52.88 -12.25 3.62
C GLU A 59 53.78 -11.04 3.93
N SER A 60 53.32 -9.84 3.60
CA SER A 60 53.97 -8.58 3.93
C SER A 60 53.95 -8.32 5.45
N LEU A 61 52.85 -8.66 6.12
CA LEU A 61 52.75 -8.60 7.58
C LEU A 61 53.79 -9.51 8.23
N GLU A 62 53.85 -10.78 7.84
CA GLU A 62 54.83 -11.76 8.33
C GLU A 62 56.27 -11.29 8.13
N LYS A 63 56.63 -10.85 6.92
CA LYS A 63 57.98 -10.36 6.61
C LYS A 63 58.37 -9.14 7.44
N GLY A 64 57.43 -8.26 7.74
CA GLY A 64 57.67 -7.09 8.57
C GLY A 64 57.81 -7.44 10.04
N LEU A 65 56.93 -8.29 10.57
CA LEU A 65 56.97 -8.77 11.95
C LEU A 65 58.27 -9.53 12.28
N ALA A 66 58.83 -10.26 11.31
CA ALA A 66 60.10 -10.98 11.45
C ALA A 66 61.31 -10.08 11.78
N LYS A 67 61.21 -8.76 11.59
CA LYS A 67 62.29 -7.81 11.91
C LYS A 67 62.36 -7.44 13.39
N PHE A 68 61.31 -7.72 14.18
CA PHE A 68 61.26 -7.36 15.59
C PHE A 68 61.81 -8.49 16.46
N GLY A 69 62.84 -8.19 17.27
CA GLY A 69 63.50 -9.20 18.11
C GLY A 69 62.83 -9.43 19.47
N ASN A 70 62.03 -8.48 19.95
CA ASN A 70 61.45 -8.46 21.29
C ASN A 70 59.92 -8.38 21.30
N LEU A 71 59.28 -8.67 20.18
CA LEU A 71 57.83 -8.52 20.03
C LEU A 71 57.08 -9.47 20.96
N ARG A 72 56.06 -8.95 21.65
CA ARG A 72 55.22 -9.66 22.62
C ARG A 72 53.75 -9.60 22.27
N SER A 73 53.28 -8.50 21.68
CA SER A 73 51.89 -8.42 21.22
C SER A 73 51.71 -7.62 19.93
N VAL A 74 50.72 -8.00 19.13
CA VAL A 74 50.33 -7.31 17.90
C VAL A 74 48.81 -7.28 17.82
N ASN A 75 48.24 -6.07 17.72
CA ASN A 75 46.83 -5.89 17.40
C ASN A 75 46.72 -5.48 15.93
N LEU A 76 46.01 -6.27 15.13
CA LEU A 76 45.85 -6.07 13.68
C LEU A 76 44.68 -5.13 13.34
N GLY A 77 43.97 -4.59 14.34
CA GLY A 77 42.85 -3.67 14.13
C GLY A 77 41.74 -4.32 13.32
N SER A 78 41.25 -3.61 12.31
CA SER A 78 40.19 -4.07 11.40
C SER A 78 40.69 -4.95 10.25
N TYR A 79 41.95 -5.39 10.26
CA TYR A 79 42.47 -6.26 9.21
C TYR A 79 41.78 -7.62 9.25
N ARG A 80 41.25 -8.05 8.10
CA ARG A 80 40.59 -9.35 7.96
C ARG A 80 41.65 -10.44 7.86
N LEU A 81 41.92 -11.09 8.98
CA LEU A 81 42.80 -12.26 8.99
C LEU A 81 41.98 -13.52 8.67
N TYR A 82 42.32 -14.18 7.56
CA TYR A 82 41.62 -15.39 7.15
C TYR A 82 42.04 -16.58 8.01
N VAL A 83 41.06 -17.42 8.38
CA VAL A 83 41.25 -18.56 9.29
C VAL A 83 42.32 -19.55 8.80
N GLU A 84 42.54 -19.62 7.49
CA GLU A 84 43.53 -20.48 6.84
C GLU A 84 44.98 -20.01 7.07
N ASP A 85 45.20 -18.70 7.26
CA ASP A 85 46.53 -18.12 7.45
C ASP A 85 46.98 -18.12 8.92
N ILE A 86 46.03 -18.22 9.85
CA ILE A 86 46.28 -18.16 11.31
C ILE A 86 47.33 -19.19 11.78
N PRO A 87 47.27 -20.49 11.42
CA PRO A 87 48.24 -21.47 11.90
C PRO A 87 49.67 -21.14 11.48
N THR A 88 49.85 -20.61 10.26
CA THR A 88 51.16 -20.20 9.74
C THR A 88 51.69 -19.00 10.52
N LEU A 89 50.85 -17.98 10.72
CA LEU A 89 51.22 -16.77 11.47
C LEU A 89 51.60 -17.11 12.93
N GLN A 90 50.82 -17.96 13.60
CA GLN A 90 51.10 -18.41 14.97
C GLN A 90 52.37 -19.26 15.07
N SER A 91 52.65 -20.09 14.06
CA SER A 91 53.87 -20.90 13.99
C SER A 91 55.14 -20.05 13.81
N LEU A 92 55.05 -19.00 12.99
CA LEU A 92 56.15 -18.06 12.78
C LEU A 92 56.44 -17.21 14.02
N PHE A 93 55.41 -16.89 14.80
CA PHE A 93 55.50 -16.00 15.97
C PHE A 93 54.91 -16.61 17.24
N PRO A 94 55.45 -17.75 17.74
CA PRO A 94 54.81 -18.55 18.79
C PRO A 94 54.76 -17.88 20.17
N ASN A 95 55.58 -16.84 20.38
CA ASN A 95 55.66 -16.08 21.63
C ASN A 95 54.99 -14.70 21.54
N VAL A 96 54.30 -14.40 20.44
CA VAL A 96 53.60 -13.12 20.22
C VAL A 96 52.11 -13.33 20.40
N ALA A 97 51.49 -12.54 21.28
CA ALA A 97 50.05 -12.50 21.43
C ALA A 97 49.40 -11.62 20.35
N PHE A 98 48.59 -12.23 19.49
CA PHE A 98 47.86 -11.51 18.46
C PHE A 98 46.42 -11.19 18.87
N THR A 99 45.90 -10.05 18.44
CA THR A 99 44.48 -9.67 18.54
C THR A 99 43.97 -9.28 17.16
N TYR A 100 42.91 -9.93 16.69
CA TYR A 100 42.33 -9.77 15.35
C TYR A 100 40.90 -10.33 15.29
N ASP A 101 40.14 -9.86 14.30
CA ASP A 101 38.91 -10.52 13.87
C ASP A 101 39.25 -11.64 12.87
N THR A 102 38.54 -12.77 12.96
CA THR A 102 38.77 -13.93 12.08
C THR A 102 37.71 -14.01 11.00
N TRP A 103 38.15 -14.18 9.76
CA TRP A 103 37.30 -14.22 8.58
C TRP A 103 37.52 -15.49 7.76
N ILE A 104 36.59 -15.80 6.88
CA ILE A 104 36.71 -16.87 5.90
C ILE A 104 36.12 -16.42 4.56
N ASN A 105 36.80 -16.73 3.47
CA ASN A 105 36.27 -16.53 2.13
C ASN A 105 35.61 -17.81 1.62
N ILE A 106 34.34 -17.72 1.19
CA ILE A 106 33.54 -18.81 0.63
C ILE A 106 33.05 -18.38 -0.75
N GLU A 107 33.55 -19.04 -1.80
CA GLU A 107 33.17 -18.81 -3.20
C GLU A 107 33.24 -17.32 -3.64
N GLY A 108 34.23 -16.57 -3.12
CA GLY A 108 34.45 -15.18 -3.47
C GLY A 108 33.91 -14.16 -2.46
N GLU A 109 33.08 -14.58 -1.51
CA GLU A 109 32.50 -13.70 -0.49
C GLU A 109 33.16 -13.89 0.88
N ASP A 110 33.37 -12.78 1.60
CA ASP A 110 34.02 -12.78 2.92
C ASP A 110 32.99 -12.82 4.06
N TYR A 111 33.15 -13.76 4.97
CA TYR A 111 32.29 -13.93 6.14
C TYR A 111 33.10 -13.86 7.45
N PRO A 112 32.60 -13.18 8.50
CA PRO A 112 33.11 -13.37 9.86
C PRO A 112 32.94 -14.82 10.31
N ILE A 113 33.90 -15.36 11.07
CA ILE A 113 33.88 -16.76 11.51
C ILE A 113 32.67 -17.11 12.38
N ASP A 114 32.09 -16.12 13.06
CA ASP A 114 30.94 -16.24 13.95
C ASP A 114 29.60 -15.99 13.24
N THR A 115 29.59 -15.85 11.91
CA THR A 115 28.34 -15.72 11.15
C THR A 115 27.42 -16.92 11.41
N ASP A 116 26.11 -16.66 11.48
CA ASP A 116 25.10 -17.71 11.54
C ASP A 116 24.43 -17.98 10.18
N LYS A 117 24.77 -17.20 9.14
CA LYS A 117 24.26 -17.37 7.78
C LYS A 117 25.35 -17.24 6.71
N VAL A 118 25.22 -18.05 5.66
CA VAL A 118 26.00 -17.96 4.42
C VAL A 118 25.04 -17.93 3.23
N SER A 119 25.24 -17.00 2.29
CA SER A 119 24.48 -16.93 1.05
C SER A 119 25.36 -17.33 -0.13
N LEU A 120 24.93 -18.33 -0.88
CA LEU A 120 25.53 -18.75 -2.14
C LEU A 120 24.61 -18.41 -3.32
N THR A 121 23.63 -17.52 -3.14
CA THR A 121 22.63 -17.18 -4.15
C THR A 121 23.22 -16.57 -5.41
N ASP A 122 24.27 -15.74 -5.30
CA ASP A 122 24.83 -15.04 -6.48
C ASP A 122 25.89 -15.85 -7.23
N HIS A 123 26.60 -16.73 -6.52
CA HIS A 123 27.83 -17.37 -7.02
C HIS A 123 27.79 -18.91 -7.05
N GLY A 124 26.81 -19.52 -6.38
CA GLY A 124 26.70 -20.97 -6.24
C GLY A 124 27.88 -21.59 -5.49
N TYR A 125 28.21 -22.84 -5.82
CA TYR A 125 29.44 -23.50 -5.36
C TYR A 125 30.10 -24.24 -6.52
N THR A 126 31.43 -24.23 -6.55
CA THR A 126 32.21 -24.85 -7.63
C THR A 126 32.64 -26.27 -7.30
N ASN A 127 32.89 -26.55 -6.01
CA ASN A 127 33.37 -27.84 -5.54
C ASN A 127 32.84 -28.16 -4.14
N ILE A 128 32.15 -29.30 -4.02
CA ILE A 128 31.50 -29.69 -2.76
C ILE A 128 32.48 -29.93 -1.60
N GLU A 129 33.68 -30.48 -1.86
CA GLU A 129 34.68 -30.73 -0.80
C GLU A 129 35.25 -29.40 -0.28
N THR A 130 35.42 -28.44 -1.17
CA THR A 130 35.90 -27.11 -0.80
C THR A 130 34.85 -26.41 0.06
N LEU A 131 33.58 -26.44 -0.35
CA LEU A 131 32.49 -25.88 0.43
C LEU A 131 32.38 -26.54 1.81
N ILE A 132 32.39 -27.88 1.90
CA ILE A 132 32.35 -28.61 3.18
C ILE A 132 33.51 -28.16 4.09
N THR A 133 34.71 -28.06 3.54
CA THR A 133 35.89 -27.63 4.31
C THR A 133 35.69 -26.23 4.86
N LYS A 134 35.21 -25.29 4.03
CA LYS A 134 34.97 -23.90 4.43
C LYS A 134 33.89 -23.80 5.51
N LEU A 135 32.73 -24.45 5.31
CA LEU A 135 31.64 -24.43 6.29
C LEU A 135 32.05 -25.04 7.64
N SER A 136 32.99 -25.99 7.67
CA SER A 136 33.48 -26.59 8.92
C SER A 136 34.20 -25.62 9.86
N TYR A 137 34.65 -24.47 9.34
CA TYR A 137 35.26 -23.41 10.14
C TYR A 137 34.24 -22.48 10.81
N LEU A 138 32.93 -22.58 10.51
CA LEU A 138 31.89 -21.69 11.00
C LEU A 138 31.10 -22.33 12.17
N PRO A 139 31.49 -22.11 13.45
CA PRO A 139 30.88 -22.77 14.60
C PRO A 139 29.43 -22.33 14.90
N SER A 140 29.03 -21.15 14.45
CA SER A 140 27.70 -20.57 14.73
C SER A 140 26.74 -20.66 13.55
N LEU A 141 27.16 -21.30 12.45
CA LEU A 141 26.37 -21.46 11.23
C LEU A 141 25.05 -22.17 11.52
N LYS A 142 23.95 -21.56 11.09
CA LYS A 142 22.60 -22.12 11.15
C LYS A 142 21.96 -22.24 9.79
N GLU A 143 22.35 -21.41 8.82
CA GLU A 143 21.68 -21.35 7.52
C GLU A 143 22.66 -21.21 6.37
N VAL A 144 22.44 -21.98 5.30
CA VAL A 144 23.12 -21.81 4.02
C VAL A 144 22.05 -21.77 2.92
N SER A 145 21.94 -20.64 2.23
CA SER A 145 21.03 -20.46 1.10
C SER A 145 21.76 -20.67 -0.22
N PHE A 146 21.17 -21.46 -1.12
CA PHE A 146 21.67 -21.62 -2.49
C PHE A 146 20.93 -20.74 -3.50
N GLY A 147 19.80 -20.14 -3.13
CA GLY A 147 18.92 -19.44 -4.08
C GLY A 147 18.54 -20.31 -5.27
N GLU A 148 18.64 -19.75 -6.48
CA GLU A 148 18.38 -20.43 -7.75
C GLU A 148 19.52 -21.38 -8.19
N ASN A 149 20.63 -21.45 -7.45
CA ASN A 149 21.75 -22.31 -7.85
C ASN A 149 21.42 -23.78 -7.65
N HIS A 150 21.68 -24.57 -8.69
CA HIS A 150 21.45 -26.00 -8.67
C HIS A 150 22.40 -26.68 -7.67
N ILE A 151 21.82 -27.37 -6.68
CA ILE A 151 22.52 -28.35 -5.86
C ILE A 151 22.07 -29.76 -6.22
N THR A 152 23.01 -30.65 -6.46
CA THR A 152 22.68 -32.04 -6.77
C THR A 152 22.04 -32.72 -5.55
N ALA A 153 21.12 -33.67 -5.77
CA ALA A 153 20.51 -34.42 -4.66
C ALA A 153 21.55 -35.16 -3.80
N ALA A 154 22.66 -35.60 -4.41
CA ALA A 154 23.77 -36.23 -3.72
C ALA A 154 24.50 -35.24 -2.79
N ASP A 155 24.81 -34.05 -3.27
CA ASP A 155 25.50 -33.01 -2.49
C ASP A 155 24.61 -32.49 -1.35
N LYS A 156 23.32 -32.25 -1.60
CA LYS A 156 22.34 -31.86 -0.57
C LYS A 156 22.28 -32.90 0.55
N THR A 157 22.24 -34.18 0.18
CA THR A 157 22.24 -35.29 1.15
C THR A 157 23.53 -35.30 1.97
N ARG A 158 24.68 -35.11 1.31
CA ARG A 158 25.99 -35.10 1.96
C ARG A 158 26.16 -33.94 2.93
N LEU A 159 25.75 -32.73 2.54
CA LEU A 159 25.78 -31.55 3.41
C LEU A 159 24.91 -31.74 4.66
N LYS A 160 23.68 -32.26 4.52
CA LYS A 160 22.79 -32.56 5.66
C LYS A 160 23.37 -33.62 6.60
N GLN A 161 24.12 -34.59 6.08
CA GLN A 161 24.78 -35.61 6.91
C GLN A 161 25.94 -35.04 7.73
N LEU A 162 26.70 -34.11 7.15
CA LEU A 162 27.88 -33.51 7.80
C LEU A 162 27.51 -32.35 8.74
N PHE A 163 26.48 -31.58 8.41
CA PHE A 163 26.02 -30.41 9.16
C PHE A 163 24.54 -30.53 9.51
N PRO A 164 24.15 -31.46 10.38
CA PRO A 164 22.73 -31.76 10.66
C PRO A 164 21.97 -30.63 11.38
N ALA A 165 22.68 -29.66 11.96
CA ALA A 165 22.12 -28.49 12.64
C ALA A 165 22.01 -27.24 11.73
N VAL A 166 22.44 -27.36 10.47
CA VAL A 166 22.41 -26.26 9.49
C VAL A 166 21.25 -26.49 8.51
N ASP A 167 20.41 -25.48 8.35
CA ASP A 167 19.34 -25.44 7.38
C ASP A 167 19.91 -25.07 6.00
N PHE A 168 19.90 -26.04 5.09
CA PHE A 168 20.27 -25.86 3.68
C PHE A 168 19.03 -25.51 2.85
N ILE A 169 18.86 -24.22 2.58
CA ILE A 169 17.71 -23.67 1.86
C ILE A 169 18.00 -23.76 0.36
N VAL A 170 17.13 -24.48 -0.35
CA VAL A 170 17.20 -24.67 -1.80
C VAL A 170 15.84 -24.28 -2.35
N VAL A 171 15.84 -23.46 -3.38
CA VAL A 171 14.62 -23.14 -4.11
C VAL A 171 14.25 -24.36 -4.96
N GLU A 172 13.06 -24.93 -4.72
CA GLU A 172 12.54 -26.00 -5.58
C GLU A 172 12.23 -25.42 -6.95
N LEU A 173 12.64 -26.11 -8.01
CA LEU A 173 12.47 -25.65 -9.39
C LEU A 173 11.52 -26.57 -10.13
N TYR A 174 10.53 -25.98 -10.83
CA TYR A 174 9.54 -26.68 -11.63
C TYR A 174 9.65 -26.27 -13.10
N ASP A 175 9.51 -27.23 -14.00
CA ASP A 175 9.44 -26.97 -15.45
C ASP A 175 7.99 -26.68 -15.86
N ILE A 176 7.79 -25.53 -16.48
CA ILE A 176 6.54 -25.10 -17.11
C ILE A 176 6.85 -24.75 -18.57
N CYS A 177 6.33 -25.56 -19.49
CA CYS A 177 6.50 -25.38 -20.94
C CYS A 177 7.97 -25.33 -21.40
N GLY A 178 8.89 -26.04 -20.74
CA GLY A 178 10.32 -26.02 -21.05
C GLY A 178 11.07 -24.81 -20.49
N GLN A 179 10.42 -24.04 -19.61
CA GLN A 179 11.04 -22.97 -18.81
C GLN A 179 11.00 -23.36 -17.34
N VAL A 180 12.07 -23.05 -16.60
CA VAL A 180 12.21 -23.47 -15.20
C VAL A 180 11.89 -22.29 -14.28
N TYR A 181 10.99 -22.50 -13.33
CA TYR A 181 10.53 -21.51 -12.38
C TYR A 181 10.73 -21.98 -10.93
N PRO A 182 11.05 -21.08 -10.01
CA PRO A 182 11.13 -21.41 -8.60
C PRO A 182 9.73 -21.60 -7.99
N ALA A 183 9.60 -22.50 -7.01
CA ALA A 183 8.33 -22.88 -6.40
C ALA A 183 7.59 -21.71 -5.72
N ASP A 184 8.34 -20.68 -5.30
CA ASP A 184 7.84 -19.43 -4.72
C ASP A 184 7.66 -18.32 -5.77
N ALA A 185 7.68 -18.65 -7.07
CA ALA A 185 7.43 -17.68 -8.14
C ALA A 185 6.04 -17.04 -7.99
N THR A 186 6.02 -15.72 -7.86
CA THR A 186 4.79 -14.91 -7.91
C THR A 186 4.37 -14.55 -9.33
N SER A 187 5.26 -14.75 -10.31
CA SER A 187 5.01 -14.47 -11.72
C SER A 187 5.67 -15.50 -12.64
N ILE A 188 4.99 -15.90 -13.70
CA ILE A 188 5.48 -16.81 -14.75
C ILE A 188 5.30 -16.13 -16.12
N ASP A 189 6.35 -16.09 -16.96
CA ASP A 189 6.30 -15.53 -18.33
C ASP A 189 6.36 -16.65 -19.40
N LEU A 190 5.23 -16.87 -20.06
CA LEU A 190 5.10 -17.89 -21.10
C LEU A 190 4.99 -17.30 -22.51
N LYS A 191 5.23 -16.00 -22.72
CA LYS A 191 5.11 -15.33 -24.03
C LYS A 191 5.84 -16.04 -25.17
N ARG A 192 7.00 -16.62 -24.88
CA ARG A 192 7.87 -17.29 -25.87
C ARG A 192 7.80 -18.81 -25.84
N SER A 193 7.02 -19.37 -24.92
CA SER A 193 6.76 -20.80 -24.88
C SER A 193 5.96 -21.16 -26.14
N ARG A 194 6.37 -22.19 -26.88
CA ARG A 194 5.51 -22.76 -27.92
C ARG A 194 4.52 -23.70 -27.24
N ILE A 195 3.45 -23.14 -26.71
CA ILE A 195 2.38 -23.94 -26.11
C ILE A 195 1.56 -24.52 -27.27
N ILE A 196 1.87 -25.76 -27.68
CA ILE A 196 1.02 -26.51 -28.62
C ILE A 196 -0.05 -27.18 -27.78
N ILE A 197 -1.12 -26.46 -27.51
CA ILE A 197 -2.28 -26.99 -26.80
C ILE A 197 -3.01 -27.91 -27.77
N SER A 198 -2.93 -29.21 -27.51
CA SER A 198 -3.75 -30.16 -28.26
C SER A 198 -5.15 -30.29 -27.62
N ASN A 199 -5.23 -30.07 -26.30
CA ASN A 199 -6.46 -29.91 -25.50
C ASN A 199 -6.10 -29.48 -24.06
N PRO A 200 -6.35 -28.24 -23.59
CA PRO A 200 -5.85 -27.77 -22.30
C PRO A 200 -6.62 -28.31 -21.10
N MET A 201 -7.83 -28.83 -21.29
CA MET A 201 -8.53 -29.60 -20.25
C MET A 201 -7.93 -31.00 -20.02
N LYS A 202 -7.00 -31.44 -20.88
CA LYS A 202 -6.28 -32.72 -20.75
C LYS A 202 -4.76 -32.59 -20.75
N ASP A 203 -4.22 -31.43 -21.07
CA ASP A 203 -2.78 -31.17 -21.03
C ASP A 203 -2.39 -30.84 -19.58
N GLU A 204 -1.56 -31.71 -18.98
CA GLU A 204 -0.92 -31.56 -17.64
C GLU A 204 -0.19 -30.22 -17.44
N LEU A 205 -0.06 -29.43 -18.51
CA LEU A 205 0.70 -28.19 -18.58
C LEU A 205 0.20 -27.10 -17.65
N PHE A 206 -1.12 -26.90 -17.58
CA PHE A 206 -1.71 -25.89 -16.70
C PHE A 206 -2.03 -26.43 -15.31
N ASP A 207 -2.19 -27.75 -15.15
CA ASP A 207 -2.29 -28.40 -13.84
C ASP A 207 -1.07 -28.05 -12.97
N ASN A 208 0.10 -27.94 -13.59
CA ASN A 208 1.36 -27.60 -12.93
C ASN A 208 1.40 -26.17 -12.37
N LEU A 209 0.49 -25.26 -12.77
CA LEU A 209 0.39 -23.96 -12.10
C LEU A 209 -0.02 -24.09 -10.62
N SER A 210 -0.64 -25.22 -10.24
CA SER A 210 -0.95 -25.52 -8.83
C SER A 210 0.28 -25.79 -7.96
N LEU A 211 1.46 -25.97 -8.56
CA LEU A 211 2.74 -26.15 -7.86
C LEU A 211 3.28 -24.84 -7.27
N PHE A 212 2.71 -23.69 -7.65
CA PHE A 212 3.14 -22.36 -7.22
C PHE A 212 2.08 -21.73 -6.31
N PRO A 213 2.16 -21.92 -4.98
CA PRO A 213 1.14 -21.46 -4.04
C PRO A 213 1.03 -19.92 -3.96
N ASP A 214 2.11 -19.21 -4.28
CA ASP A 214 2.22 -17.75 -4.19
C ASP A 214 2.04 -17.07 -5.56
N LEU A 215 1.61 -17.83 -6.59
CA LEU A 215 1.47 -17.32 -7.94
C LEU A 215 0.37 -16.26 -8.04
N GLU A 216 0.75 -15.08 -8.48
CA GLU A 216 -0.15 -13.94 -8.69
C GLU A 216 -0.36 -13.63 -10.17
N ASN A 217 0.67 -13.82 -11.02
CA ASN A 217 0.62 -13.40 -12.42
C ASN A 217 1.13 -14.50 -13.37
N VAL A 218 0.46 -14.69 -14.50
CA VAL A 218 0.93 -15.56 -15.58
C VAL A 218 0.75 -14.85 -16.91
N ASP A 219 1.85 -14.58 -17.60
CA ASP A 219 1.85 -13.88 -18.88
C ASP A 219 1.74 -14.90 -20.03
N LEU A 220 0.61 -14.86 -20.73
CA LEU A 220 0.25 -15.73 -21.87
C LEU A 220 0.07 -14.92 -23.15
N HIS A 221 0.56 -13.68 -23.23
CA HIS A 221 0.43 -12.88 -24.45
C HIS A 221 1.09 -13.58 -25.65
N GLY A 222 0.41 -13.53 -26.80
CA GLY A 222 0.85 -14.19 -28.03
C GLY A 222 0.68 -15.71 -28.05
N GLN A 223 0.07 -16.31 -27.01
CA GLN A 223 -0.34 -17.71 -27.03
C GLN A 223 -1.69 -17.87 -27.74
N ASP A 224 -1.84 -18.94 -28.52
CA ASP A 224 -3.06 -19.22 -29.30
C ASP A 224 -4.10 -19.96 -28.44
N LEU A 225 -4.67 -19.24 -27.48
CA LEU A 225 -5.75 -19.72 -26.61
C LEU A 225 -7.12 -19.27 -27.14
N SER A 226 -8.03 -20.23 -27.31
CA SER A 226 -9.43 -19.94 -27.58
C SER A 226 -10.10 -19.20 -26.41
N TRP A 227 -11.31 -18.67 -26.66
CA TRP A 227 -12.08 -17.97 -25.64
C TRP A 227 -12.46 -18.88 -24.47
N GLU A 228 -12.95 -20.09 -24.75
CA GLU A 228 -13.36 -21.07 -23.74
C GLU A 228 -12.20 -21.47 -22.83
N GLU A 229 -11.00 -21.65 -23.40
CA GLU A 229 -9.80 -22.06 -22.65
C GLU A 229 -9.33 -20.97 -21.68
N ARG A 230 -9.47 -19.69 -22.04
CA ARG A 230 -9.15 -18.56 -21.15
C ARG A 230 -10.14 -18.44 -19.99
N VAL A 231 -11.43 -18.62 -20.28
CA VAL A 231 -12.48 -18.63 -19.24
C VAL A 231 -12.23 -19.78 -18.26
N ASP A 232 -11.95 -20.99 -18.76
CA ASP A 232 -11.64 -22.15 -17.93
C ASP A 232 -10.41 -21.93 -17.03
N LEU A 233 -9.34 -21.32 -17.57
CA LEU A 233 -8.14 -20.97 -16.79
C LEU A 233 -8.44 -19.95 -15.70
N ALA A 234 -9.20 -18.90 -16.01
CA ALA A 234 -9.60 -17.88 -15.05
C ALA A 234 -10.46 -18.46 -13.91
N HIS A 235 -11.38 -19.38 -14.23
CA HIS A 235 -12.20 -20.07 -13.22
C HIS A 235 -11.38 -21.03 -12.36
N ARG A 236 -10.41 -21.72 -12.97
CA ARG A 236 -9.57 -22.70 -12.27
C ARG A 236 -8.60 -22.03 -11.30
N TYR A 237 -8.09 -20.85 -11.64
CA TYR A 237 -7.13 -20.11 -10.83
C TYR A 237 -7.63 -18.68 -10.55
N PRO A 238 -8.70 -18.50 -9.75
CA PRO A 238 -9.33 -17.19 -9.54
C PRO A 238 -8.42 -16.17 -8.84
N LYS A 239 -7.34 -16.64 -8.21
CA LYS A 239 -6.32 -15.80 -7.57
C LYS A 239 -5.21 -15.32 -8.51
N VAL A 240 -5.05 -15.96 -9.66
CA VAL A 240 -4.03 -15.60 -10.64
C VAL A 240 -4.58 -14.58 -11.63
N ASN A 241 -3.77 -13.58 -11.96
CA ASN A 241 -4.00 -12.64 -13.03
C ASN A 241 -3.31 -13.16 -14.30
N PHE A 242 -4.09 -13.49 -15.32
CA PHE A 242 -3.54 -13.95 -16.58
C PHE A 242 -3.46 -12.81 -17.59
N GLY A 243 -2.30 -12.63 -18.21
CA GLY A 243 -2.08 -11.66 -19.29
C GLY A 243 -2.32 -12.27 -20.67
N TRP A 244 -3.32 -11.77 -21.40
CA TRP A 244 -3.65 -12.15 -22.78
C TRP A 244 -4.51 -11.07 -23.44
N GLU A 245 -4.66 -11.16 -24.77
CA GLU A 245 -5.54 -10.29 -25.53
C GLU A 245 -7.00 -10.78 -25.53
N VAL A 246 -7.94 -9.98 -25.04
CA VAL A 246 -9.39 -10.24 -25.09
C VAL A 246 -10.05 -9.38 -26.17
N GLU A 247 -10.61 -10.00 -27.20
CA GLU A 247 -11.29 -9.28 -28.29
C GLU A 247 -12.80 -9.23 -28.06
N TYR A 248 -13.39 -8.02 -28.14
CA TYR A 248 -14.83 -7.83 -28.09
C TYR A 248 -15.27 -6.66 -28.99
N LYS A 249 -16.21 -6.94 -29.92
CA LYS A 249 -16.76 -5.96 -30.90
C LYS A 249 -15.67 -5.13 -31.60
N ASP A 250 -14.69 -5.82 -32.18
CA ASP A 250 -13.55 -5.26 -32.94
C ASP A 250 -12.56 -4.43 -32.10
N VAL A 251 -12.63 -4.51 -30.76
CA VAL A 251 -11.67 -3.89 -29.85
C VAL A 251 -10.93 -4.99 -29.10
N VAL A 252 -9.60 -4.87 -29.04
CA VAL A 252 -8.73 -5.77 -28.28
C VAL A 252 -8.35 -5.08 -26.97
N TYR A 253 -8.56 -5.78 -25.87
CA TYR A 253 -8.22 -5.35 -24.51
C TYR A 253 -7.08 -6.23 -23.98
N ASP A 254 -6.09 -5.62 -23.35
CA ASP A 254 -5.04 -6.35 -22.62
C ASP A 254 -5.58 -6.67 -21.22
N SER A 255 -5.72 -7.96 -20.89
CA SER A 255 -6.31 -8.38 -19.61
C SER A 255 -5.47 -7.99 -18.39
N SER A 256 -4.17 -7.73 -18.57
CA SER A 256 -3.25 -7.36 -17.50
C SER A 256 -3.24 -5.87 -17.19
N GLU A 257 -3.68 -5.02 -18.13
CA GLU A 257 -3.65 -3.55 -18.00
C GLU A 257 -5.06 -2.91 -17.94
N THR A 258 -6.08 -3.57 -18.45
CA THR A 258 -7.42 -2.96 -18.64
C THR A 258 -8.18 -2.85 -17.31
N ILE A 259 -8.35 -1.61 -16.84
CA ILE A 259 -9.12 -1.29 -15.61
C ILE A 259 -10.53 -0.75 -15.89
N GLU A 260 -10.79 -0.21 -17.08
CA GLU A 260 -12.07 0.38 -17.47
C GLU A 260 -12.38 0.07 -18.93
N ILE A 261 -13.62 -0.32 -19.21
CA ILE A 261 -14.14 -0.55 -20.57
C ILE A 261 -15.37 0.34 -20.78
N ASP A 262 -15.35 1.17 -21.83
CA ASP A 262 -16.48 2.01 -22.21
C ASP A 262 -17.12 1.55 -23.54
N LEU A 263 -18.30 0.95 -23.41
CA LEU A 263 -19.19 0.52 -24.49
C LEU A 263 -20.38 1.47 -24.68
N SER A 264 -20.27 2.71 -24.20
CA SER A 264 -21.34 3.69 -24.35
C SER A 264 -21.74 3.88 -25.82
N ARG A 265 -23.04 3.93 -26.07
CA ARG A 265 -23.66 4.05 -27.41
C ARG A 265 -23.37 2.88 -28.36
N LYS A 266 -22.84 1.77 -27.85
CA LYS A 266 -22.81 0.49 -28.56
C LYS A 266 -24.11 -0.25 -28.26
N TRP A 267 -24.84 -0.66 -29.29
CA TRP A 267 -26.06 -1.43 -29.11
C TRP A 267 -25.72 -2.81 -28.52
N LEU A 268 -26.35 -3.15 -27.39
CA LEU A 268 -26.19 -4.43 -26.69
C LEU A 268 -27.52 -5.21 -26.69
N SER A 269 -27.42 -6.52 -26.88
CA SER A 269 -28.51 -7.49 -26.63
C SER A 269 -28.29 -8.25 -25.33
N GLU A 270 -29.30 -9.00 -24.86
CA GLU A 270 -29.12 -9.90 -23.71
C GLU A 270 -28.04 -10.98 -23.97
N SER A 271 -27.88 -11.42 -25.23
CA SER A 271 -26.79 -12.35 -25.59
C SER A 271 -25.41 -11.71 -25.46
N ASP A 272 -25.29 -10.39 -25.65
CA ASP A 272 -24.03 -9.68 -25.41
C ASP A 272 -23.66 -9.71 -23.92
N LEU A 273 -24.64 -9.72 -23.01
CA LEU A 273 -24.39 -9.75 -21.56
C LEU A 273 -23.71 -11.06 -21.11
N ALA A 274 -24.09 -12.19 -21.72
CA ALA A 274 -23.43 -13.47 -21.46
C ALA A 274 -21.93 -13.42 -21.82
N VAL A 275 -21.62 -12.83 -22.99
CA VAL A 275 -20.22 -12.65 -23.43
C VAL A 275 -19.49 -11.65 -22.53
N LEU A 276 -20.15 -10.56 -22.12
CA LEU A 276 -19.55 -9.57 -21.22
C LEU A 276 -19.25 -10.14 -19.84
N LYS A 277 -20.05 -11.08 -19.34
CA LYS A 277 -19.76 -11.80 -18.10
C LYS A 277 -18.44 -12.56 -18.18
N GLU A 278 -18.30 -13.40 -19.20
CA GLU A 278 -17.07 -14.16 -19.46
C GLU A 278 -15.88 -13.23 -19.72
N LEU A 279 -16.10 -12.06 -20.34
CA LEU A 279 -15.08 -11.03 -20.50
C LEU A 279 -14.61 -10.49 -19.14
N THR A 280 -15.53 -10.20 -18.22
CA THR A 280 -15.18 -9.70 -16.88
C THR A 280 -14.41 -10.74 -16.05
N GLU A 281 -14.61 -12.04 -16.32
CA GLU A 281 -13.87 -13.13 -15.68
C GLU A 281 -12.44 -13.27 -16.24
N GLN A 282 -12.24 -12.93 -17.51
CA GLN A 282 -10.93 -12.94 -18.16
C GLN A 282 -10.06 -11.71 -17.86
N ILE A 283 -10.65 -10.58 -17.46
CA ILE A 283 -9.94 -9.34 -17.13
C ILE A 283 -10.09 -9.08 -15.63
N LYS A 284 -9.27 -9.77 -14.83
CA LYS A 284 -9.36 -9.73 -13.37
C LYS A 284 -9.20 -8.33 -12.77
N GLY A 285 -8.39 -7.48 -13.41
CA GLY A 285 -8.16 -6.09 -13.00
C GLY A 285 -9.28 -5.12 -13.37
N LEU A 286 -10.34 -5.56 -14.08
CA LEU A 286 -11.40 -4.69 -14.55
C LEU A 286 -12.20 -4.14 -13.36
N GLN A 287 -12.19 -2.83 -13.20
CA GLN A 287 -12.92 -2.14 -12.13
C GLN A 287 -14.25 -1.59 -12.61
N LYS A 288 -14.34 -1.17 -13.88
CA LYS A 288 -15.53 -0.47 -14.39
C LYS A 288 -15.91 -0.89 -15.81
N LEU A 289 -17.19 -1.15 -16.00
CA LEU A 289 -17.80 -1.43 -17.30
C LEU A 289 -18.92 -0.43 -17.58
N ILE A 290 -18.70 0.47 -18.53
CA ILE A 290 -19.63 1.56 -18.85
C ILE A 290 -20.44 1.17 -20.08
N VAL A 291 -21.78 1.13 -19.95
CA VAL A 291 -22.72 0.74 -21.00
C VAL A 291 -23.80 1.81 -21.20
N CYS A 292 -23.41 3.09 -21.13
CA CYS A 292 -24.40 4.17 -21.22
C CYS A 292 -25.04 4.24 -22.61
N ASP A 293 -26.37 4.37 -22.65
CA ASP A 293 -27.14 4.46 -23.90
C ASP A 293 -26.91 3.23 -24.83
N CYS A 294 -26.79 2.02 -24.24
CA CYS A 294 -26.54 0.78 -24.97
C CYS A 294 -27.80 0.09 -25.55
N GLY A 295 -29.00 0.62 -25.27
CA GLY A 295 -30.27 0.09 -25.77
C GLY A 295 -30.97 -0.91 -24.84
N LEU A 296 -30.30 -1.40 -23.78
CA LEU A 296 -30.91 -2.22 -22.74
C LEU A 296 -31.61 -1.37 -21.67
N ASP A 297 -32.65 -1.92 -21.04
CA ASP A 297 -33.38 -1.23 -19.98
C ASP A 297 -32.72 -1.40 -18.60
N ASN A 298 -33.20 -0.62 -17.63
CA ASN A 298 -32.61 -0.59 -16.28
C ASN A 298 -32.80 -1.89 -15.51
N GLU A 299 -33.89 -2.64 -15.74
CA GLU A 299 -34.12 -3.90 -15.01
C GLU A 299 -33.16 -4.96 -15.52
N THR A 300 -32.99 -5.09 -16.84
CA THR A 300 -31.99 -5.99 -17.44
C THR A 300 -30.58 -5.66 -16.97
N LEU A 301 -30.18 -4.39 -17.00
CA LEU A 301 -28.84 -3.97 -16.53
C LEU A 301 -28.69 -4.15 -15.01
N GLY A 302 -29.78 -3.95 -14.26
CA GLY A 302 -29.82 -4.17 -12.83
C GLY A 302 -29.62 -5.62 -12.42
N GLU A 303 -30.23 -6.58 -13.14
CA GLU A 303 -29.97 -8.01 -12.94
C GLU A 303 -28.54 -8.37 -13.35
N PHE A 304 -28.06 -7.86 -14.49
CA PHE A 304 -26.69 -8.11 -14.94
C PHE A 304 -25.64 -7.62 -13.95
N ARG A 305 -25.82 -6.43 -13.34
CA ARG A 305 -24.92 -5.93 -12.28
C ARG A 305 -24.76 -6.94 -11.14
N LYS A 306 -25.81 -7.68 -10.78
CA LYS A 306 -25.74 -8.70 -9.71
C LYS A 306 -24.92 -9.93 -10.12
N GLU A 307 -24.83 -10.21 -11.42
CA GLU A 307 -24.05 -11.33 -11.95
C GLU A 307 -22.54 -11.04 -12.01
N ILE A 308 -22.15 -9.76 -12.03
CA ILE A 308 -20.75 -9.30 -12.08
C ILE A 308 -20.40 -8.38 -10.89
N PRO A 309 -20.53 -8.84 -9.63
CA PRO A 309 -20.45 -7.97 -8.45
C PRO A 309 -19.07 -7.36 -8.20
N THR A 310 -18.01 -7.88 -8.83
CA THR A 310 -16.64 -7.38 -8.71
C THR A 310 -16.34 -6.19 -9.64
N VAL A 311 -17.21 -5.93 -10.62
CA VAL A 311 -17.04 -4.86 -11.61
C VAL A 311 -18.16 -3.85 -11.46
N ASN A 312 -17.82 -2.56 -11.38
CA ASN A 312 -18.82 -1.50 -11.35
C ASN A 312 -19.47 -1.36 -12.75
N LEU A 313 -20.65 -1.97 -12.92
CA LEU A 313 -21.47 -1.79 -14.11
C LEU A 313 -22.18 -0.44 -14.08
N VAL A 314 -21.82 0.45 -15.01
CA VAL A 314 -22.31 1.82 -15.06
C VAL A 314 -23.18 2.07 -16.29
N TRP A 315 -24.39 2.56 -16.07
CA TRP A 315 -25.27 3.05 -17.14
C TRP A 315 -25.97 4.35 -16.77
N ARG A 316 -26.64 4.95 -17.77
CA ARG A 316 -27.48 6.14 -17.58
C ARG A 316 -28.89 5.75 -17.15
N ILE A 317 -29.35 6.26 -16.02
CA ILE A 317 -30.78 6.28 -15.72
C ILE A 317 -31.41 7.62 -16.14
N ARG A 318 -32.72 7.62 -16.33
CA ARG A 318 -33.50 8.82 -16.72
C ARG A 318 -34.68 8.98 -15.77
N MET A 319 -34.90 10.20 -15.29
CA MET A 319 -36.02 10.61 -14.43
C MET A 319 -36.64 11.85 -15.05
N GLY A 320 -37.74 11.70 -15.79
CA GLY A 320 -38.29 12.78 -16.61
C GLY A 320 -37.26 13.33 -17.59
N LYS A 321 -37.00 14.65 -17.53
CA LYS A 321 -35.97 15.31 -18.35
C LYS A 321 -34.54 15.18 -17.81
N TRP A 322 -34.39 14.72 -16.58
CA TRP A 322 -33.09 14.57 -15.94
C TRP A 322 -32.51 13.18 -16.18
N SER A 323 -31.20 13.09 -16.09
CA SER A 323 -30.48 11.83 -16.18
C SER A 323 -29.22 11.89 -15.34
N LEU A 324 -28.83 10.75 -14.78
CA LEU A 324 -27.57 10.56 -14.07
C LEU A 324 -26.94 9.24 -14.47
N ARG A 325 -25.61 9.16 -14.36
CA ARG A 325 -24.94 7.86 -14.35
C ARG A 325 -25.13 7.23 -12.98
N THR A 326 -25.18 5.91 -12.95
CA THR A 326 -25.38 5.14 -11.73
C THR A 326 -24.17 5.16 -10.78
N ASP A 327 -23.00 5.58 -11.26
CA ASP A 327 -21.78 5.83 -10.47
C ASP A 327 -21.61 7.30 -10.03
N GLN A 328 -22.64 8.14 -10.18
CA GLN A 328 -22.58 9.50 -9.66
C GLN A 328 -22.73 9.51 -8.14
N VAL A 329 -21.91 10.34 -7.50
CA VAL A 329 -21.91 10.55 -6.04
C VAL A 329 -22.78 11.75 -5.65
N THR A 330 -23.08 12.65 -6.59
CA THR A 330 -23.99 13.78 -6.34
C THR A 330 -24.97 13.99 -7.48
N PHE A 331 -26.20 14.41 -7.16
CA PHE A 331 -27.19 14.76 -8.17
C PHE A 331 -28.23 15.78 -7.68
N SER A 332 -28.38 16.89 -8.41
CA SER A 332 -29.45 17.87 -8.18
C SER A 332 -30.28 18.08 -9.43
N VAL A 333 -31.59 18.26 -9.22
CA VAL A 333 -32.53 18.71 -10.27
C VAL A 333 -32.30 20.15 -10.73
N LEU A 334 -31.54 20.97 -9.98
CA LEU A 334 -31.14 22.36 -10.28
C LEU A 334 -32.24 23.16 -11.02
N ILE A 335 -33.29 23.51 -10.29
CA ILE A 335 -34.43 24.22 -10.88
C ILE A 335 -34.17 25.72 -10.90
N TYR A 336 -34.15 26.28 -12.12
CA TYR A 336 -33.93 27.71 -12.35
C TYR A 336 -35.15 28.45 -12.91
N THR A 337 -36.27 27.76 -13.19
CA THR A 337 -37.46 28.38 -13.83
C THR A 337 -38.77 27.78 -13.30
N TYR A 338 -39.88 28.52 -13.39
CA TYR A 338 -41.17 28.14 -12.77
C TYR A 338 -42.08 27.22 -13.61
N ASN A 339 -41.69 26.83 -14.83
CA ASN A 339 -42.56 26.10 -15.76
C ASN A 339 -41.92 24.80 -16.26
N TYR A 340 -41.79 23.80 -15.38
CA TYR A 340 -41.31 22.46 -15.71
C TYR A 340 -42.21 21.38 -15.09
N GLU A 341 -42.25 20.22 -15.74
CA GLU A 341 -42.90 19.03 -15.21
C GLU A 341 -42.15 18.53 -13.98
N ARG A 342 -42.84 18.51 -12.82
CA ARG A 342 -42.30 18.04 -11.55
C ARG A 342 -42.27 16.51 -11.52
N LEU A 343 -41.17 15.95 -11.03
CA LEU A 343 -41.04 14.53 -10.72
C LEU A 343 -42.07 14.12 -9.66
N ARG A 344 -42.60 12.91 -9.79
CA ARG A 344 -43.46 12.24 -8.81
C ARG A 344 -42.71 11.05 -8.21
N SER A 345 -43.26 10.44 -7.16
CA SER A 345 -42.63 9.29 -6.50
C SER A 345 -42.28 8.13 -7.44
N LYS A 346 -43.10 7.90 -8.49
CA LYS A 346 -42.84 6.86 -9.49
C LYS A 346 -41.60 7.13 -10.35
N ASP A 347 -41.28 8.41 -10.56
CA ASP A 347 -40.23 8.82 -11.49
C ASP A 347 -38.84 8.67 -10.86
N ILE A 348 -38.77 8.65 -9.52
CA ILE A 348 -37.51 8.51 -8.76
C ILE A 348 -37.17 7.06 -8.41
N GLN A 349 -38.03 6.08 -8.72
CA GLN A 349 -37.80 4.66 -8.39
C GLN A 349 -36.53 4.10 -9.03
N VAL A 350 -36.10 4.68 -10.15
CA VAL A 350 -34.84 4.32 -10.82
C VAL A 350 -33.58 4.69 -10.02
N LEU A 351 -33.69 5.52 -8.97
CA LEU A 351 -32.57 5.79 -8.06
C LEU A 351 -32.09 4.56 -7.31
N LYS A 352 -32.86 3.46 -7.28
CA LYS A 352 -32.43 2.17 -6.71
C LYS A 352 -31.12 1.64 -7.30
N TYR A 353 -30.70 2.14 -8.47
CA TYR A 353 -29.46 1.76 -9.13
C TYR A 353 -28.28 2.74 -8.87
N CYS A 354 -28.49 3.83 -8.15
CA CYS A 354 -27.49 4.88 -7.90
C CYS A 354 -26.99 4.83 -6.46
N THR A 355 -26.53 3.65 -6.02
CA THR A 355 -26.17 3.35 -4.62
C THR A 355 -24.96 4.13 -4.10
N ASP A 356 -24.19 4.73 -5.01
CA ASP A 356 -22.99 5.53 -4.66
C ASP A 356 -23.33 6.98 -4.30
N LEU A 357 -24.59 7.41 -4.46
CA LEU A 357 -25.01 8.76 -4.11
C LEU A 357 -24.73 9.07 -2.63
N ARG A 358 -24.05 10.20 -2.41
CA ARG A 358 -23.81 10.84 -1.10
C ARG A 358 -24.60 12.13 -0.94
N CYS A 359 -24.86 12.84 -2.04
CA CYS A 359 -25.63 14.09 -2.04
C CYS A 359 -26.77 14.05 -3.06
N LEU A 360 -28.00 14.29 -2.60
CA LEU A 360 -29.19 14.22 -3.44
C LEU A 360 -30.09 15.45 -3.22
N ASP A 361 -30.43 16.15 -4.30
CA ASP A 361 -31.42 17.23 -4.31
C ASP A 361 -32.52 16.93 -5.32
N LEU A 362 -33.70 16.69 -4.76
CA LEU A 362 -34.98 16.55 -5.45
C LEU A 362 -35.98 17.58 -4.90
N GLY A 363 -35.51 18.78 -4.59
CA GLY A 363 -36.35 19.89 -4.17
C GLY A 363 -37.32 20.35 -5.26
N HIS A 364 -38.42 20.96 -4.83
CA HIS A 364 -39.48 21.56 -5.64
C HIS A 364 -40.16 20.59 -6.62
N GLN A 365 -40.33 19.32 -6.22
CA GLN A 365 -41.01 18.31 -7.02
C GLN A 365 -42.45 18.06 -6.50
N SER A 366 -43.04 16.93 -6.90
CA SER A 366 -44.34 16.44 -6.44
C SER A 366 -44.18 15.04 -5.82
N ILE A 367 -43.10 14.84 -5.06
CA ILE A 367 -42.76 13.56 -4.43
C ILE A 367 -43.53 13.44 -3.11
N VAL A 368 -44.11 12.26 -2.89
CA VAL A 368 -44.83 11.92 -1.65
C VAL A 368 -44.15 10.75 -0.94
N ASP A 369 -43.70 9.78 -1.72
CA ASP A 369 -43.12 8.52 -1.24
C ASP A 369 -41.63 8.51 -1.57
N ILE A 370 -40.84 8.36 -0.51
CA ILE A 370 -39.37 8.38 -0.52
C ILE A 370 -38.78 7.03 -0.11
N SER A 371 -39.57 5.94 -0.15
CA SER A 371 -39.13 4.57 0.14
C SER A 371 -37.83 4.20 -0.57
N VAL A 372 -37.73 4.50 -1.87
CA VAL A 372 -36.52 4.24 -2.67
C VAL A 372 -35.24 4.86 -2.07
N ILE A 373 -35.36 6.01 -1.40
CA ILE A 373 -34.21 6.67 -0.75
C ILE A 373 -33.76 5.85 0.45
N GLY A 374 -34.69 5.48 1.33
CA GLY A 374 -34.36 4.67 2.50
C GLY A 374 -33.90 3.25 2.17
N ASP A 375 -34.49 2.64 1.14
CA ASP A 375 -34.25 1.24 0.79
C ASP A 375 -32.92 1.02 0.03
N TYR A 376 -32.47 2.02 -0.74
CA TYR A 376 -31.32 1.86 -1.64
C TYR A 376 -30.20 2.89 -1.44
N LEU A 377 -30.45 4.00 -0.72
CA LEU A 377 -29.47 5.08 -0.51
C LEU A 377 -29.17 5.31 0.99
N PRO A 378 -28.82 4.27 1.77
CA PRO A 378 -28.54 4.41 3.21
C PRO A 378 -27.29 5.28 3.47
N GLU A 379 -26.42 5.41 2.48
CA GLU A 379 -25.16 6.17 2.56
C GLU A 379 -25.30 7.66 2.22
N LEU A 380 -26.51 8.20 2.15
CA LEU A 380 -26.67 9.64 1.93
C LEU A 380 -26.15 10.46 3.12
N ARG A 381 -25.36 11.49 2.80
CA ARG A 381 -24.85 12.51 3.73
C ARG A 381 -25.64 13.81 3.63
N LEU A 382 -26.20 14.10 2.45
CA LEU A 382 -26.95 15.31 2.17
C LEU A 382 -28.22 14.98 1.40
N LEU A 383 -29.35 15.45 1.91
CA LEU A 383 -30.65 15.30 1.26
C LEU A 383 -31.45 16.61 1.26
N ILE A 384 -31.77 17.10 0.05
CA ILE A 384 -32.67 18.23 -0.17
C ILE A 384 -33.97 17.72 -0.81
N MET A 385 -35.06 17.85 -0.05
CA MET A 385 -36.42 17.47 -0.46
C MET A 385 -37.42 18.62 -0.20
N ALA A 386 -36.94 19.86 -0.28
CA ALA A 386 -37.74 21.07 -0.09
C ALA A 386 -38.93 21.12 -1.06
N ASP A 387 -40.07 21.73 -0.69
CA ASP A 387 -41.26 21.95 -1.53
C ASP A 387 -41.72 20.68 -2.26
N ASN A 388 -41.98 19.66 -1.46
CA ASN A 388 -42.58 18.38 -1.85
C ASN A 388 -43.84 18.12 -1.01
N TRP A 389 -44.46 16.94 -1.16
CA TRP A 389 -45.68 16.56 -0.45
C TRP A 389 -45.44 15.40 0.53
N ILE A 390 -44.23 15.33 1.09
CA ILE A 390 -43.80 14.28 2.02
C ILE A 390 -44.54 14.43 3.34
N ASN A 391 -45.03 13.32 3.87
CA ASN A 391 -45.71 13.24 5.16
C ASN A 391 -45.25 12.04 6.02
N ASP A 392 -44.52 11.10 5.43
CA ASP A 392 -43.93 9.94 6.12
C ASP A 392 -42.40 9.96 5.92
N LEU A 393 -41.67 10.01 7.04
CA LEU A 393 -40.20 9.98 7.06
C LEU A 393 -39.64 8.62 7.46
N THR A 394 -40.48 7.59 7.64
CA THR A 394 -40.03 6.25 8.03
C THR A 394 -38.85 5.73 7.20
N PRO A 395 -38.80 5.94 5.86
CA PRO A 395 -37.63 5.52 5.08
C PRO A 395 -36.29 6.15 5.53
N LEU A 396 -36.30 7.39 6.03
CA LEU A 396 -35.08 8.09 6.41
C LEU A 396 -34.41 7.52 7.67
N ALA A 397 -35.11 6.71 8.47
CA ALA A 397 -34.50 6.03 9.62
C ALA A 397 -33.33 5.09 9.23
N LYS A 398 -33.23 4.72 7.95
CA LYS A 398 -32.14 3.92 7.39
C LYS A 398 -30.92 4.76 6.96
N CYS A 399 -31.09 6.05 6.71
CA CYS A 399 -30.05 6.96 6.23
C CYS A 399 -29.27 7.57 7.41
N LYS A 400 -28.58 6.71 8.18
CA LYS A 400 -27.96 7.06 9.47
C LYS A 400 -26.88 8.14 9.38
N HIS A 401 -26.28 8.27 8.21
CA HIS A 401 -25.15 9.17 7.96
C HIS A 401 -25.56 10.55 7.43
N LEU A 402 -26.85 10.90 7.50
CA LEU A 402 -27.30 12.22 7.07
C LEU A 402 -26.71 13.32 7.97
N HIS A 403 -25.90 14.20 7.38
CA HIS A 403 -25.39 15.42 7.99
C HIS A 403 -26.33 16.61 7.71
N TYR A 404 -26.86 16.69 6.48
CA TYR A 404 -27.67 17.82 6.03
C TYR A 404 -29.02 17.35 5.51
N LEU A 405 -30.10 17.86 6.10
CA LEU A 405 -31.47 17.50 5.77
C LEU A 405 -32.35 18.75 5.59
N GLU A 406 -32.83 18.96 4.36
CA GLU A 406 -33.75 20.04 4.03
C GLU A 406 -35.13 19.49 3.62
N LEU A 407 -36.11 19.70 4.49
CA LEU A 407 -37.53 19.32 4.34
C LEU A 407 -38.46 20.55 4.38
N PHE A 408 -37.93 21.73 4.05
CA PHE A 408 -38.66 22.99 3.95
C PHE A 408 -39.91 22.82 3.09
N VAL A 409 -41.09 23.28 3.56
CA VAL A 409 -42.37 23.19 2.83
C VAL A 409 -42.68 21.74 2.42
N ASN A 410 -43.16 20.96 3.40
CA ASN A 410 -43.75 19.64 3.20
C ASN A 410 -45.07 19.56 3.99
N ASN A 411 -45.56 18.36 4.28
CA ASN A 411 -46.76 18.13 5.09
C ASN A 411 -46.46 17.23 6.30
N LEU A 412 -45.34 17.47 6.97
CA LEU A 412 -44.89 16.67 8.10
C LEU A 412 -45.72 16.97 9.36
N THR A 413 -46.10 15.90 10.07
CA THR A 413 -46.70 15.95 11.41
C THR A 413 -45.91 15.17 12.44
N ASP A 414 -45.10 14.21 11.98
CA ASP A 414 -44.27 13.34 12.79
C ASP A 414 -42.85 13.31 12.20
N ILE A 415 -41.86 13.49 13.06
CA ILE A 415 -40.44 13.38 12.74
C ILE A 415 -39.72 12.34 13.62
N SER A 416 -40.46 11.46 14.30
CA SER A 416 -39.93 10.36 15.09
C SER A 416 -38.89 9.48 14.37
N PRO A 417 -38.96 9.27 13.03
CA PRO A 417 -37.91 8.55 12.31
C PRO A 417 -36.52 9.22 12.35
N LEU A 418 -36.44 10.51 12.69
CA LEU A 418 -35.17 11.24 12.80
C LEU A 418 -34.45 10.99 14.13
N ALA A 419 -35.09 10.36 15.12
CA ALA A 419 -34.60 10.25 16.50
C ALA A 419 -33.23 9.56 16.65
N ASN A 420 -32.85 8.72 15.67
CA ASN A 420 -31.60 7.97 15.66
C ASN A 420 -30.61 8.45 14.57
N LEU A 421 -30.88 9.60 13.94
CA LEU A 421 -29.95 10.22 12.99
C LEU A 421 -28.97 11.09 13.78
N HIS A 422 -28.06 10.42 14.49
CA HIS A 422 -27.12 11.03 15.42
C HIS A 422 -26.09 11.93 14.72
N GLU A 423 -25.84 11.70 13.43
CA GLU A 423 -24.89 12.47 12.62
C GLU A 423 -25.50 13.77 12.05
N LEU A 424 -26.78 14.10 12.33
CA LEU A 424 -27.39 15.34 11.84
C LEU A 424 -26.68 16.59 12.37
N VAL A 425 -26.28 17.44 11.42
CA VAL A 425 -25.64 18.74 11.66
C VAL A 425 -26.59 19.87 11.33
N ASP A 426 -27.30 19.74 10.22
CA ASP A 426 -28.14 20.78 9.62
C ASP A 426 -29.53 20.25 9.33
N VAL A 427 -30.55 20.83 9.97
CA VAL A 427 -31.96 20.46 9.76
C VAL A 427 -32.80 21.70 9.47
N ASN A 428 -33.49 21.68 8.34
CA ASN A 428 -34.52 22.66 8.01
C ASN A 428 -35.84 21.98 7.71
N ILE A 429 -36.76 22.07 8.67
CA ILE A 429 -38.12 21.52 8.59
C ILE A 429 -39.16 22.63 8.68
N SER A 430 -38.77 23.85 8.31
CA SER A 430 -39.66 25.01 8.30
C SER A 430 -40.86 24.80 7.37
N TYR A 431 -41.97 25.47 7.67
CA TYR A 431 -43.23 25.44 6.94
C TYR A 431 -43.97 24.09 6.96
N ASN A 432 -43.59 23.20 7.88
CA ASN A 432 -44.40 22.04 8.26
C ASN A 432 -45.37 22.44 9.38
N ARG A 433 -46.46 23.14 9.00
CA ARG A 433 -47.33 23.90 9.93
C ARG A 433 -47.97 23.08 11.05
N ARG A 434 -48.07 21.76 10.90
CA ARG A 434 -48.69 20.86 11.88
C ARG A 434 -47.68 20.11 12.74
N LEU A 435 -46.39 20.27 12.48
CA LEU A 435 -45.32 19.70 13.27
C LEU A 435 -45.18 20.46 14.59
N SER A 436 -45.15 19.73 15.72
CA SER A 436 -45.07 20.33 17.06
C SER A 436 -44.04 19.63 17.96
N ASP A 437 -43.88 18.32 17.83
CA ASP A 437 -42.91 17.55 18.61
C ASP A 437 -41.49 17.65 17.99
N ILE A 438 -40.54 18.14 18.78
CA ILE A 438 -39.12 18.24 18.42
C ILE A 438 -38.23 17.23 19.15
N THR A 439 -38.81 16.39 20.03
CA THR A 439 -38.06 15.40 20.81
C THR A 439 -37.09 14.58 19.96
N PRO A 440 -37.44 14.16 18.71
CA PRO A 440 -36.52 13.42 17.85
C PRO A 440 -35.23 14.18 17.46
N LEU A 441 -35.19 15.51 17.59
CA LEU A 441 -34.00 16.31 17.28
C LEU A 441 -33.04 16.46 18.46
N LEU A 442 -33.38 15.95 19.66
CA LEU A 442 -32.59 16.17 20.88
C LEU A 442 -31.40 15.19 21.05
N ASN A 443 -31.23 14.24 20.12
CA ASN A 443 -30.20 13.19 20.19
C ASN A 443 -29.15 13.30 19.06
N SER A 444 -28.87 14.49 18.55
CA SER A 444 -27.92 14.74 17.46
C SER A 444 -26.76 15.59 17.97
N PRO A 445 -25.70 15.00 18.56
CA PRO A 445 -24.62 15.75 19.22
C PRO A 445 -23.83 16.69 18.30
N MET A 446 -23.93 16.51 16.98
CA MET A 446 -23.24 17.32 15.97
C MET A 446 -24.07 18.52 15.47
N MET A 447 -25.25 18.75 16.05
CA MET A 447 -26.20 19.76 15.58
C MET A 447 -25.62 21.18 15.61
N GLU A 448 -25.65 21.86 14.47
CA GLU A 448 -25.20 23.25 14.32
C GLU A 448 -26.30 24.21 13.84
N ARG A 449 -27.31 23.71 13.12
CA ARG A 449 -28.33 24.57 12.48
C ARG A 449 -29.70 23.93 12.50
N ILE A 450 -30.67 24.60 13.12
CA ILE A 450 -32.06 24.14 13.22
C ILE A 450 -33.03 25.23 12.76
N TRP A 451 -33.76 24.99 11.67
CA TRP A 451 -34.76 25.92 11.14
C TRP A 451 -36.16 25.33 11.28
N LEU A 452 -37.00 25.99 12.09
CA LEU A 452 -38.35 25.53 12.46
C LEU A 452 -39.43 26.60 12.21
N GLU A 453 -39.17 27.55 11.30
CA GLU A 453 -40.10 28.64 11.02
C GLU A 453 -41.46 28.08 10.55
N SER A 454 -42.56 28.71 10.98
CA SER A 454 -43.92 28.32 10.55
C SER A 454 -44.27 26.86 10.86
N THR A 455 -43.79 26.33 11.98
CA THR A 455 -44.24 25.09 12.63
C THR A 455 -45.21 25.39 13.78
N SER A 456 -45.75 24.36 14.43
CA SER A 456 -46.55 24.44 15.67
C SER A 456 -45.72 24.12 16.93
N VAL A 457 -44.39 24.24 16.85
CA VAL A 457 -43.47 24.02 17.98
C VAL A 457 -43.66 25.12 19.03
N SER A 458 -43.72 24.74 20.30
CA SER A 458 -43.97 25.66 21.42
C SER A 458 -42.76 26.54 21.72
N SER A 459 -42.94 27.65 22.45
CA SER A 459 -41.81 28.51 22.85
C SER A 459 -40.83 27.74 23.72
N GLU A 460 -41.36 26.91 24.61
CA GLU A 460 -40.64 26.12 25.59
C GLU A 460 -39.75 25.08 24.88
N ASP A 461 -40.23 24.50 23.79
CA ASP A 461 -39.45 23.57 22.96
C ASP A 461 -38.32 24.26 22.19
N PHE A 462 -38.50 25.52 21.78
CA PHE A 462 -37.41 26.33 21.24
C PHE A 462 -36.33 26.59 22.30
N ASP A 463 -36.74 26.99 23.51
CA ASP A 463 -35.82 27.21 24.63
C ASP A 463 -35.08 25.91 24.98
N LEU A 464 -35.75 24.75 24.90
CA LEU A 464 -35.14 23.44 25.09
C LEU A 464 -34.08 23.11 24.03
N LEU A 465 -34.32 23.44 22.76
CA LEU A 465 -33.34 23.25 21.69
C LEU A 465 -32.11 24.15 21.89
N GLU A 466 -32.31 25.42 22.25
CA GLU A 466 -31.22 26.36 22.55
C GLU A 466 -30.42 25.93 23.78
N ALA A 467 -31.07 25.37 24.80
CA ALA A 467 -30.40 24.83 25.98
C ALA A 467 -29.63 23.54 25.69
N THR A 468 -30.19 22.65 24.85
CA THR A 468 -29.55 21.39 24.44
C THR A 468 -28.34 21.64 23.53
N TYR A 469 -28.47 22.59 22.60
CA TYR A 469 -27.44 22.92 21.61
C TYR A 469 -27.02 24.39 21.68
N PRO A 470 -26.26 24.81 22.71
CA PRO A 470 -25.97 26.23 22.96
C PRO A 470 -25.13 26.91 21.87
N ASN A 471 -24.45 26.14 21.02
CA ASN A 471 -23.66 26.64 19.89
C ASN A 471 -24.42 26.55 18.56
N ALA A 472 -25.59 25.91 18.53
CA ALA A 472 -26.36 25.78 17.30
C ALA A 472 -27.16 27.05 17.02
N LYS A 473 -27.28 27.40 15.74
CA LYS A 473 -28.19 28.43 15.27
C LYS A 473 -29.60 27.84 15.18
N VAL A 474 -30.47 28.22 16.13
CA VAL A 474 -31.90 27.88 16.12
C VAL A 474 -32.70 29.06 15.55
N VAL A 475 -33.51 28.80 14.52
CA VAL A 475 -34.29 29.81 13.81
C VAL A 475 -35.79 29.56 13.98
N ARG A 476 -36.45 30.51 14.65
CA ARG A 476 -37.84 30.42 15.12
C ARG A 476 -38.87 31.16 14.25
N VAL A 477 -38.69 32.47 14.00
CA VAL A 477 -39.65 33.30 13.23
C VAL A 477 -38.93 34.50 12.59
N VAL A 478 -39.10 34.72 11.28
CA VAL A 478 -38.82 36.03 10.65
C VAL A 478 -39.96 36.42 9.72
N ARG A 479 -40.81 37.37 10.15
CA ARG A 479 -41.88 37.89 9.29
C ARG A 479 -41.29 38.49 8.01
N GLY A 480 -41.67 37.91 6.86
CA GLY A 480 -41.42 38.49 5.54
C GLY A 480 -40.12 38.07 4.86
N ARG A 481 -39.40 37.06 5.36
CA ARG A 481 -38.25 36.44 4.66
C ARG A 481 -38.36 34.93 4.73
N PRO A 482 -38.39 34.18 3.61
CA PRO A 482 -38.29 32.72 3.65
C PRO A 482 -36.94 32.25 4.24
N SER A 483 -36.87 31.03 4.75
CA SER A 483 -35.67 30.46 5.39
C SER A 483 -34.41 30.51 4.52
N VAL A 484 -34.58 30.44 3.18
CA VAL A 484 -33.49 30.59 2.19
C VAL A 484 -32.75 31.94 2.33
N ASP A 485 -33.49 33.02 2.62
CA ASP A 485 -32.98 34.39 2.76
C ASP A 485 -32.44 34.69 4.18
N GLN A 486 -32.46 33.70 5.08
CA GLN A 486 -32.04 33.80 6.48
C GLN A 486 -30.68 33.13 6.75
N GLY A 487 -29.91 32.90 5.69
CA GLY A 487 -28.58 32.28 5.74
C GLY A 487 -28.62 30.75 5.81
N TRP A 488 -29.75 30.12 5.46
CA TRP A 488 -29.77 28.68 5.20
C TRP A 488 -28.92 28.36 3.95
N ARG A 489 -29.15 29.11 2.86
CA ARG A 489 -28.37 29.04 1.61
C ARG A 489 -27.44 30.24 1.46
N ASP A 490 -27.95 31.46 1.65
CA ASP A 490 -27.24 32.70 1.35
C ASP A 490 -25.91 32.86 2.11
N GLY A 491 -24.82 33.09 1.36
CA GLY A 491 -23.52 33.47 1.89
C GLY A 491 -22.78 32.39 2.70
N SER A 492 -23.24 31.14 2.65
CA SER A 492 -22.61 30.03 3.39
C SER A 492 -21.60 29.26 2.53
N ALA A 493 -20.46 28.89 3.13
CA ALA A 493 -19.48 28.00 2.52
C ALA A 493 -20.11 26.66 2.10
N ARG A 494 -21.06 26.16 2.90
CA ARG A 494 -21.85 24.95 2.61
C ARG A 494 -22.59 25.05 1.29
N TYR A 495 -23.37 26.10 1.07
CA TYR A 495 -24.13 26.24 -0.17
C TYR A 495 -23.21 26.45 -1.38
N ALA A 496 -22.13 27.22 -1.22
CA ALA A 496 -21.13 27.38 -2.28
C ALA A 496 -20.52 26.03 -2.69
N GLN A 497 -20.13 25.20 -1.71
CA GLN A 497 -19.60 23.87 -1.98
C GLN A 497 -20.68 22.93 -2.53
N MET A 498 -21.92 22.98 -2.04
CA MET A 498 -23.04 22.24 -2.64
C MET A 498 -23.16 22.51 -4.13
N MET A 499 -23.22 23.79 -4.52
CA MET A 499 -23.27 24.18 -5.93
C MET A 499 -22.11 23.57 -6.73
N ASP A 500 -20.89 23.64 -6.20
CA ASP A 500 -19.71 23.07 -6.84
C ASP A 500 -19.78 21.54 -6.97
N MET A 501 -20.20 20.84 -5.89
CA MET A 501 -20.42 19.40 -5.87
C MET A 501 -21.41 18.96 -6.95
N TRP A 502 -22.56 19.64 -7.09
CA TRP A 502 -23.57 19.27 -8.10
C TRP A 502 -23.04 19.37 -9.54
N PHE A 503 -22.14 20.33 -9.83
CA PHE A 503 -21.58 20.52 -11.17
C PHE A 503 -20.40 19.60 -11.46
N ASN A 504 -19.61 19.26 -10.44
CA ASN A 504 -18.35 18.52 -10.59
C ASN A 504 -18.41 17.05 -10.13
N ASN A 505 -19.53 16.60 -9.56
CA ASN A 505 -19.76 15.23 -9.12
C ASN A 505 -18.72 14.69 -8.13
N TYR A 506 -18.58 15.36 -6.98
CA TYR A 506 -17.72 14.93 -5.88
C TYR A 506 -18.39 15.22 -4.53
N TYR A 507 -17.93 14.58 -3.48
CA TYR A 507 -18.35 14.86 -2.10
C TYR A 507 -17.28 15.72 -1.42
N GLY A 508 -17.64 16.93 -1.00
CA GLY A 508 -16.68 17.97 -0.64
C GLY A 508 -16.38 18.11 0.85
N ASP A 509 -15.23 18.75 1.14
CA ASP A 509 -14.66 18.91 2.47
C ASP A 509 -15.54 19.62 3.52
N GLU A 510 -16.46 20.50 3.11
CA GLU A 510 -17.39 21.15 4.05
C GLU A 510 -18.41 20.18 4.64
N PHE A 511 -18.58 19.01 4.02
CA PHE A 511 -19.43 17.92 4.51
C PHE A 511 -18.58 16.74 4.99
N TYR A 512 -17.48 16.43 4.30
CA TYR A 512 -16.58 15.33 4.66
C TYR A 512 -16.02 15.45 6.09
N LYS A 513 -15.82 16.68 6.59
CA LYS A 513 -15.41 16.91 7.97
C LYS A 513 -16.36 16.32 9.03
N TYR A 514 -17.64 16.15 8.70
CA TYR A 514 -18.61 15.56 9.62
C TYR A 514 -18.51 14.04 9.68
N ASP A 515 -18.07 13.37 8.60
CA ASP A 515 -17.77 11.94 8.65
C ASP A 515 -16.67 11.67 9.69
N TYR A 516 -15.63 12.51 9.74
CA TYR A 516 -14.60 12.42 10.76
C TYR A 516 -15.10 12.71 12.17
N LEU A 517 -15.93 13.74 12.33
CA LEU A 517 -16.50 14.07 13.63
C LEU A 517 -17.42 12.95 14.14
N ALA A 518 -18.18 12.28 13.25
CA ALA A 518 -19.00 11.14 13.61
C ALA A 518 -18.17 9.97 14.15
N ILE A 519 -17.02 9.67 13.51
CA ILE A 519 -16.07 8.66 13.98
C ILE A 519 -15.46 9.07 15.32
N GLU A 520 -15.03 10.33 15.48
CA GLU A 520 -14.45 10.84 16.73
C GLU A 520 -15.43 10.73 17.91
N LEU A 521 -16.72 10.95 17.65
CA LEU A 521 -17.79 10.82 18.64
C LEU A 521 -18.27 9.38 18.86
N GLY A 522 -17.71 8.40 18.15
CA GLY A 522 -18.10 6.98 18.24
C GLY A 522 -19.52 6.70 17.73
N LEU A 523 -20.01 7.52 16.79
CA LEU A 523 -21.31 7.32 16.13
C LEU A 523 -21.21 6.33 14.96
N ARG A 524 -19.98 6.07 14.51
CA ARG A 524 -19.66 5.27 13.33
C ARG A 524 -18.33 4.52 13.56
N ASP A 525 -18.31 3.25 13.19
CA ASP A 525 -17.21 2.31 13.49
C ASP A 525 -16.25 2.08 12.30
N ASP A 526 -16.45 2.73 11.15
CA ASP A 526 -15.68 2.43 9.95
C ASP A 526 -14.31 3.11 9.94
N GLU A 527 -13.28 2.32 10.24
CA GLU A 527 -11.89 2.65 9.94
C GLU A 527 -11.55 2.52 8.43
N SER A 528 -12.53 2.38 7.52
CA SER A 528 -12.21 2.06 6.12
C SER A 528 -11.61 3.25 5.37
N GLU A 529 -10.32 3.12 5.09
CA GLU A 529 -9.53 3.90 4.14
C GLU A 529 -10.14 3.99 2.73
N GLU A 530 -11.20 3.24 2.41
CA GLU A 530 -11.90 3.31 1.13
C GLU A 530 -12.55 4.68 0.87
N ALA A 531 -12.84 5.46 1.93
CA ALA A 531 -13.25 6.86 1.79
C ALA A 531 -12.08 7.83 1.47
N ARG A 532 -10.81 7.39 1.54
CA ARG A 532 -9.62 8.23 1.28
C ARG A 532 -9.20 8.22 -0.20
N ASN A 533 -9.62 7.24 -0.99
CA ASN A 533 -9.07 6.98 -2.32
C ASN A 533 -10.12 6.98 -3.46
N HIS A 534 -10.98 7.99 -3.51
CA HIS A 534 -11.51 8.44 -4.80
C HIS A 534 -10.89 9.79 -5.21
N PRO A 535 -9.64 9.79 -5.70
CA PRO A 535 -9.29 10.71 -6.76
C PRO A 535 -9.98 10.16 -8.01
N PHE A 536 -11.10 10.74 -8.41
CA PHE A 536 -11.42 10.76 -9.83
C PHE A 536 -10.98 12.11 -10.39
#